data_AF-A0A7X5Q706-F1
#
_entry.id   AF-A0A7X5Q706-F1
#
_cell.length_a   1.000
_cell.length_b   1.000
_cell.length_c   1.000
_cell.angle_alpha   90.00
_cell.angle_beta   90.00
_cell.angle_gamma   90.00
#
_symmetry.space_group_name_H-M   'P 1'
#
loop_
_entity.id
_entity.type
_entity.pdbx_description
1 polymer ?
#
loop_
_entity_poly.entity_id
_entity_poly.type
_entity_poly.pdbx_seq_one_letter_code
_entity_poly.pdbx_strand_id
1 'polypeptide(L)'
;GQKALYYQGWFKFPLGHYKDLFEAMNKSSYWKHGYRLEHWFDPAGKYVDLAKLRTVTEEAEVDIYRQPDEEVLVVGEQLRKSRMLERGSRENGKYPTFIPPGRYSVDHPWDYEYEKISTLEKATVRNITCPISDQKFHEVELLFRSSRNGKLHRFIVGGVNLQHLPQLPVENYARGLYMPMGIGVSPFYQSYKDLELAPPSHSPYYSLLLDENDRWINHHEVAIDGPILHRDASNSNIVHLYLMSYERQSLVGHFVFSLETL
;
A
#
# COMPACT_ATOMS: atom_id res chain seq x y z
N GLY A 1 -31.93 11.41 -3.95
CA GLY A 1 -32.58 10.84 -2.75
C GLY A 1 -31.68 11.08 -1.55
N GLN A 2 -32.20 11.65 -0.47
CA GLN A 2 -31.46 11.79 0.77
C GLN A 2 -31.18 10.40 1.34
N LYS A 3 -29.91 10.01 1.48
CA LYS A 3 -29.52 8.77 2.16
C LYS A 3 -29.90 8.93 3.63
N ALA A 4 -31.01 8.31 4.04
CA ALA A 4 -31.31 8.11 5.44
C ALA A 4 -30.42 6.97 5.96
N LEU A 5 -29.68 7.22 7.04
CA LEU A 5 -28.97 6.18 7.77
C LEU A 5 -30.03 5.36 8.52
N TYR A 6 -30.38 4.19 8.01
CA TYR A 6 -31.54 3.44 8.52
C TYR A 6 -31.31 2.82 9.90
N TYR A 7 -30.09 2.36 10.20
CA TYR A 7 -29.70 1.83 11.51
C TYR A 7 -28.20 1.50 11.52
N GLN A 8 -27.47 1.88 12.57
CA GLN A 8 -26.17 1.31 12.93
C GLN A 8 -26.31 0.73 14.33
N GLY A 9 -26.24 -0.59 14.45
CA GLY A 9 -26.41 -1.28 15.73
C GLY A 9 -25.37 -2.37 15.91
N TRP A 10 -25.01 -2.60 17.16
CA TRP A 10 -24.16 -3.70 17.60
C TRP A 10 -25.00 -4.97 17.63
N PHE A 11 -24.53 -6.02 16.98
CA PHE A 11 -25.11 -7.35 17.11
C PHE A 11 -24.09 -8.29 17.74
N LYS A 12 -24.59 -9.31 18.45
CA LYS A 12 -23.73 -10.38 18.91
C LYS A 12 -23.30 -11.19 17.68
N PHE A 13 -22.02 -11.12 17.34
CA PHE A 13 -21.48 -11.88 16.21
C PHE A 13 -21.73 -13.39 16.42
N PRO A 14 -22.35 -14.10 15.46
CA PRO A 14 -22.70 -15.51 15.61
C PRO A 14 -21.48 -16.40 15.40
N LEU A 15 -20.56 -16.41 16.38
CA LEU A 15 -19.25 -17.06 16.28
C LEU A 15 -19.34 -18.53 15.86
N GLY A 16 -20.34 -19.26 16.35
CA GLY A 16 -20.59 -20.65 15.95
C GLY A 16 -20.84 -20.80 14.45
N HIS A 17 -21.70 -19.95 13.87
CA HIS A 17 -21.98 -19.99 12.43
C HIS A 17 -20.77 -19.55 11.60
N TYR A 18 -20.03 -18.54 12.06
CA TYR A 18 -18.79 -18.11 11.42
C TYR A 18 -17.75 -19.24 11.40
N LYS A 19 -17.59 -19.95 12.52
CA LYS A 19 -16.74 -21.14 12.62
C LYS A 19 -17.16 -22.20 11.60
N ASP A 20 -18.44 -22.58 11.57
CA ASP A 20 -18.93 -23.63 10.68
C ASP A 20 -18.67 -23.27 9.21
N LEU A 21 -18.93 -22.02 8.81
CA LEU A 21 -18.61 -21.50 7.48
C LEU A 21 -17.10 -21.51 7.19
N PHE A 22 -16.28 -21.07 8.13
CA PHE A 22 -14.82 -21.05 7.99
C PHE A 22 -14.29 -22.47 7.73
N GLU A 23 -14.68 -23.45 8.55
CA GLU A 23 -14.22 -24.83 8.42
C GLU A 23 -14.74 -25.48 7.13
N ALA A 24 -15.98 -25.18 6.72
CA ALA A 24 -16.57 -25.67 5.48
C ALA A 24 -15.84 -25.15 4.23
N MET A 25 -15.49 -23.87 4.19
CA MET A 25 -14.80 -23.25 3.04
C MET A 25 -13.31 -23.59 2.99
N ASN A 26 -12.60 -23.49 4.12
CA ASN A 26 -11.14 -23.56 4.15
C ASN A 26 -10.60 -24.98 4.37
N LYS A 27 -11.47 -25.95 4.70
CA LYS A 27 -11.09 -27.33 5.04
C LYS A 27 -10.01 -27.41 6.14
N SER A 28 -9.98 -26.40 7.02
CA SER A 28 -9.05 -26.28 8.15
C SER A 28 -9.85 -26.00 9.42
N SER A 29 -9.36 -26.50 10.55
CA SER A 29 -10.02 -26.22 11.84
C SER A 29 -9.87 -24.75 12.21
N TYR A 30 -10.98 -24.15 12.63
CA TYR A 30 -11.05 -22.80 13.13
C TYR A 30 -10.05 -22.53 14.24
N TRP A 31 -9.93 -23.46 15.20
CA TRP A 31 -9.10 -23.29 16.39
C TRP A 31 -7.60 -23.18 16.10
N LYS A 32 -7.15 -23.65 14.92
CA LYS A 32 -5.77 -23.43 14.47
C LYS A 32 -5.49 -21.95 14.16
N HIS A 33 -6.53 -21.17 13.91
CA HIS A 33 -6.46 -19.78 13.47
C HIS A 33 -7.27 -18.81 14.35
N GLY A 34 -8.10 -19.31 15.27
CA GLY A 34 -9.11 -18.55 16.01
C GLY A 34 -8.58 -17.26 16.63
N TYR A 35 -7.42 -17.33 17.31
CA TYR A 35 -6.81 -16.14 17.89
C TYR A 35 -6.57 -15.02 16.86
N ARG A 36 -6.05 -15.35 15.66
CA ARG A 36 -5.80 -14.36 14.59
C ARG A 36 -7.07 -13.93 13.86
N LEU A 37 -8.14 -14.73 13.92
CA LEU A 37 -9.44 -14.40 13.34
C LEU A 37 -10.24 -13.46 14.26
N GLU A 38 -10.03 -13.54 15.57
CA GLU A 38 -10.75 -12.76 16.57
C GLU A 38 -9.95 -11.56 17.11
N HIS A 39 -8.62 -11.61 17.05
CA HIS A 39 -7.74 -10.59 17.60
C HIS A 39 -6.79 -10.03 16.56
N TRP A 40 -6.64 -8.71 16.61
CA TRP A 40 -5.54 -8.05 15.93
C TRP A 40 -4.21 -8.51 16.51
N PHE A 41 -3.28 -8.89 15.64
CA PHE A 41 -1.94 -9.32 16.01
C PHE A 41 -0.93 -8.67 15.07
N ASP A 42 -0.12 -7.77 15.61
CA ASP A 42 0.98 -7.17 14.85
C ASP A 42 2.14 -8.17 14.75
N PRO A 43 2.45 -8.67 13.54
CA PRO A 43 3.54 -9.61 13.40
C PRO A 43 4.87 -8.89 13.63
N ALA A 44 5.74 -9.48 14.45
CA ALA A 44 7.11 -9.01 14.57
C ALA A 44 7.81 -9.04 13.20
N GLY A 45 8.69 -8.06 12.95
CA GLY A 45 9.43 -7.93 11.70
C GLY A 45 10.18 -9.20 11.34
N LYS A 46 9.70 -9.89 10.30
CA LYS A 46 10.30 -11.13 9.79
C LYS A 46 11.23 -10.81 8.62
N TYR A 47 12.33 -11.54 8.53
CA TYR A 47 13.19 -11.52 7.35
C TYR A 47 12.37 -11.87 6.09
N VAL A 48 12.54 -11.08 5.05
CA VAL A 48 11.92 -11.28 3.74
C VAL A 48 12.99 -11.72 2.75
N ASP A 49 12.87 -12.96 2.29
CA ASP A 49 13.71 -13.48 1.22
C ASP A 49 13.17 -13.04 -0.14
N LEU A 50 13.68 -11.91 -0.66
CA LEU A 50 13.24 -11.32 -1.93
C LEU A 50 13.48 -12.25 -3.13
N ALA A 51 14.46 -13.16 -3.04
CA ALA A 51 14.73 -14.14 -4.09
C ALA A 51 13.60 -15.16 -4.27
N LYS A 52 12.71 -15.32 -3.27
CA LYS A 52 11.48 -16.12 -3.41
C LYS A 52 10.39 -15.41 -4.18
N LEU A 53 10.46 -14.08 -4.29
CA LEU A 53 9.48 -13.27 -5.01
C LEU A 53 9.92 -13.00 -6.44
N ARG A 54 11.23 -12.93 -6.70
CA ARG A 54 11.78 -12.53 -7.99
C ARG A 54 13.22 -13.00 -8.23
N THR A 55 13.61 -12.94 -9.49
CA THR A 55 15.01 -12.88 -9.94
C THR A 55 15.24 -11.53 -10.62
N VAL A 56 16.28 -10.81 -10.21
CA VAL A 56 16.71 -9.56 -10.88
C VAL A 56 17.55 -9.93 -12.10
N THR A 57 17.18 -9.42 -13.27
CA THR A 57 17.91 -9.64 -14.52
C THR A 57 18.75 -8.44 -14.92
N GLU A 58 18.34 -7.25 -14.51
CA GLU A 58 19.03 -5.99 -14.76
C GLU A 58 18.59 -4.97 -13.72
N GLU A 59 19.49 -4.05 -13.36
CA GLU A 59 19.17 -2.94 -12.46
C GLU A 59 19.92 -1.68 -12.87
N ALA A 60 19.26 -0.55 -12.66
CA ALA A 60 19.83 0.77 -12.85
C ALA A 60 19.41 1.69 -11.71
N GLU A 61 20.35 2.50 -11.24
CA GLU A 61 20.01 3.68 -10.44
C GLU A 61 19.36 4.70 -11.37
N VAL A 62 18.28 5.33 -10.89
CA VAL A 62 17.54 6.32 -11.67
C VAL A 62 17.50 7.64 -10.91
N ASP A 63 17.58 8.73 -11.68
CA ASP A 63 17.28 10.05 -11.14
C ASP A 63 15.82 10.08 -10.69
N ILE A 64 15.62 10.47 -9.44
CA ILE A 64 14.29 10.58 -8.84
C ILE A 64 14.13 11.93 -8.17
N TYR A 65 12.98 12.55 -8.41
CA TYR A 65 12.60 13.79 -7.78
C TYR A 65 11.37 13.55 -6.90
N ARG A 66 11.42 14.04 -5.65
CA ARG A 66 10.25 14.12 -4.77
C ARG A 66 9.56 15.44 -5.05
N GLN A 67 8.28 15.42 -5.40
CA GLN A 67 7.46 16.62 -5.53
C GLN A 67 6.95 17.04 -4.14
N PRO A 68 7.42 18.15 -3.57
CA PRO A 68 7.06 18.54 -2.20
C PRO A 68 5.73 19.30 -2.13
N ASP A 69 5.31 19.91 -3.24
CA ASP A 69 4.21 20.90 -3.29
C ASP A 69 2.88 20.32 -3.80
N GLU A 70 2.76 19.00 -3.92
CA GLU A 70 1.50 18.39 -4.34
C GLU A 70 0.47 18.45 -3.21
N GLU A 71 -0.76 18.85 -3.55
CA GLU A 71 -1.83 18.95 -2.57
C GLU A 71 -2.16 17.58 -1.96
N VAL A 72 -2.26 17.56 -0.64
CA VAL A 72 -2.34 16.35 0.18
C VAL A 72 -3.72 15.64 0.06
N LEU A 73 -4.71 16.25 -0.59
CA LEU A 73 -6.11 15.80 -0.68
C LEU A 73 -6.80 16.21 -1.99
N VAL A 74 -6.53 15.55 -3.12
CA VAL A 74 -6.97 16.08 -4.42
C VAL A 74 -8.21 15.35 -4.96
N VAL A 75 -8.35 14.04 -4.74
CA VAL A 75 -9.37 13.24 -5.45
C VAL A 75 -9.92 12.03 -4.69
N GLY A 76 -11.11 11.57 -5.11
CA GLY A 76 -11.64 10.24 -4.76
C GLY A 76 -11.92 10.05 -3.27
N GLU A 77 -11.29 9.02 -2.67
CA GLU A 77 -11.49 8.64 -1.27
C GLU A 77 -10.98 9.70 -0.29
N GLN A 78 -9.90 10.40 -0.64
CA GLN A 78 -9.37 11.51 0.16
C GLN A 78 -10.40 12.64 0.31
N LEU A 79 -11.10 13.02 -0.76
CA LEU A 79 -12.16 14.03 -0.70
C LEU A 79 -13.33 13.58 0.17
N ARG A 80 -13.69 12.29 0.15
CA ARG A 80 -14.74 11.75 1.03
C ARG A 80 -14.33 11.77 2.49
N LYS A 81 -13.08 11.38 2.78
CA LYS A 81 -12.51 11.34 4.13
C LYS A 81 -12.05 12.70 4.65
N SER A 82 -11.94 13.72 3.79
CA SER A 82 -11.56 15.09 4.16
C SER A 82 -12.48 15.71 5.22
N ARG A 83 -13.75 15.27 5.28
CA ARG A 83 -14.74 15.69 6.29
C ARG A 83 -14.41 15.18 7.70
N MET A 84 -13.54 14.18 7.79
CA MET A 84 -13.13 13.51 9.03
C MET A 84 -11.79 14.03 9.53
N LEU A 85 -11.05 14.76 8.69
CA LEU A 85 -9.78 15.38 9.03
C LEU A 85 -10.03 16.78 9.60
N GLU A 86 -9.64 17.03 10.86
CA GLU A 86 -9.54 18.39 11.35
C GLU A 86 -8.46 19.16 10.57
N ARG A 87 -8.60 20.49 10.48
CA ARG A 87 -7.68 21.32 9.69
C ARG A 87 -6.21 21.15 10.13
N GLY A 88 -5.96 20.95 11.43
CA GLY A 88 -4.63 20.72 12.02
C GLY A 88 -4.11 19.28 11.98
N SER A 89 -4.98 18.29 11.76
CA SER A 89 -4.60 16.89 11.50
C SER A 89 -3.79 16.75 10.21
N ARG A 90 -4.06 17.62 9.24
CA ARG A 90 -3.43 17.64 7.91
C ARG A 90 -1.97 18.07 7.96
N GLU A 91 -1.64 19.04 8.81
CA GLU A 91 -0.29 19.61 8.93
C GLU A 91 0.61 18.78 9.85
N ASN A 92 0.02 18.09 10.83
CA ASN A 92 0.74 17.28 11.81
C ASN A 92 0.69 15.78 11.51
N GLY A 93 0.22 15.37 10.32
CA GLY A 93 0.12 13.97 9.88
C GLY A 93 -0.82 13.05 10.69
N LYS A 94 -1.64 13.58 11.59
CA LYS A 94 -2.47 12.79 12.52
C LYS A 94 -3.78 12.33 11.88
N TYR A 95 -3.89 11.04 11.56
CA TYR A 95 -5.08 10.46 10.94
C TYR A 95 -6.08 9.95 11.99
N PRO A 96 -7.38 10.27 11.88
CA PRO A 96 -8.41 9.64 12.71
C PRO A 96 -8.36 8.12 12.59
N THR A 97 -8.42 7.43 13.72
CA THR A 97 -8.42 5.97 13.78
C THR A 97 -9.82 5.43 13.99
N PHE A 98 -10.10 4.28 13.38
CA PHE A 98 -11.28 3.49 13.68
C PHE A 98 -11.14 2.79 15.03
N ILE A 99 -11.86 3.26 16.04
CA ILE A 99 -11.82 2.72 17.40
C ILE A 99 -13.08 1.91 17.74
N PRO A 100 -12.98 0.90 18.62
CA PRO A 100 -14.15 0.26 19.19
C PRO A 100 -15.09 1.27 19.88
N PRO A 101 -16.42 1.08 19.83
CA PRO A 101 -17.12 -0.03 19.19
C PRO A 101 -17.00 -0.06 17.66
N GLY A 102 -16.82 1.07 16.99
CA GLY A 102 -16.62 1.12 15.55
C GLY A 102 -16.99 2.49 15.01
N ARG A 103 -16.18 3.47 15.41
CA ARG A 103 -16.30 4.87 15.01
C ARG A 103 -14.91 5.43 14.76
N TYR A 104 -14.82 6.40 13.85
CA TYR A 104 -13.58 7.17 13.73
C TYR A 104 -13.48 8.17 14.86
N SER A 105 -12.28 8.30 15.44
CA SER A 105 -12.00 9.25 16.52
C SER A 105 -10.83 10.15 16.13
N VAL A 106 -11.07 11.46 16.17
CA VAL A 106 -10.01 12.48 16.02
C VAL A 106 -9.15 12.57 17.29
N ASP A 107 -9.75 12.30 18.46
CA ASP A 107 -9.08 12.32 19.76
C ASP A 107 -8.11 11.14 19.98
N HIS A 108 -8.13 10.17 19.07
CA HIS A 108 -7.26 8.99 19.08
C HIS A 108 -6.61 8.86 17.71
N PRO A 109 -5.67 9.76 17.37
CA PRO A 109 -5.01 9.71 16.08
C PRO A 109 -4.13 8.47 15.97
N TRP A 110 -3.99 7.95 14.76
CA TRP A 110 -3.07 6.86 14.47
C TRP A 110 -1.64 7.34 14.71
N ASP A 111 -0.89 6.61 15.52
CA ASP A 111 0.54 6.88 15.70
C ASP A 111 1.32 6.27 14.53
N TYR A 112 2.26 7.03 13.96
CA TYR A 112 2.98 6.62 12.77
C TYR A 112 4.46 6.97 12.85
N GLU A 113 5.27 6.20 12.15
CA GLU A 113 6.73 6.31 12.14
C GLU A 113 7.23 6.83 10.77
N TYR A 114 6.67 7.93 10.27
CA TYR A 114 7.07 8.53 8.98
C TYR A 114 8.53 8.98 8.96
N GLU A 115 9.15 9.18 10.13
CA GLU A 115 10.58 9.40 10.23
C GLU A 115 11.41 8.25 9.62
N LYS A 116 10.86 7.05 9.42
CA LYS A 116 11.56 5.95 8.73
C LYS A 116 11.71 6.22 7.23
N ILE A 117 10.82 7.01 6.62
CA ILE A 117 10.79 7.30 5.18
C ILE A 117 10.95 8.81 4.90
N SER A 118 11.64 9.53 5.77
CA SER A 118 11.69 11.00 5.71
C SER A 118 12.60 11.54 4.61
N THR A 119 13.78 10.95 4.42
CA THR A 119 14.81 11.44 3.49
C THR A 119 15.04 10.42 2.40
N LEU A 120 14.69 10.74 1.16
CA LEU A 120 14.99 9.91 0.00
C LEU A 120 16.47 10.05 -0.35
N GLU A 121 17.19 8.93 -0.42
CA GLU A 121 18.62 8.90 -0.73
C GLU A 121 18.87 8.43 -2.16
N LYS A 122 18.10 7.46 -2.63
CA LYS A 122 18.32 6.79 -3.92
C LYS A 122 17.04 6.12 -4.41
N ALA A 123 16.90 6.00 -5.72
CA ALA A 123 15.97 5.06 -6.35
C ALA A 123 16.69 4.09 -7.28
N THR A 124 16.24 2.85 -7.29
CA THR A 124 16.71 1.80 -8.20
C THR A 124 15.51 1.22 -8.92
N VAL A 125 15.62 1.05 -10.23
CA VAL A 125 14.62 0.30 -11.01
C VAL A 125 15.27 -0.95 -11.55
N ARG A 126 14.53 -2.06 -11.53
CA ARG A 126 15.02 -3.38 -11.89
C ARG A 126 14.10 -4.04 -12.90
N ASN A 127 14.68 -4.72 -13.89
CA ASN A 127 13.98 -5.73 -14.67
C ASN A 127 14.02 -7.04 -13.89
N ILE A 128 12.87 -7.68 -13.74
CA ILE A 128 12.72 -8.89 -12.93
C ILE A 128 11.89 -9.96 -13.64
N THR A 129 12.11 -11.21 -13.25
CA THR A 129 11.19 -12.33 -13.50
C THR A 129 10.62 -12.82 -12.18
N CYS A 130 9.39 -13.34 -12.19
CA CYS A 130 8.71 -13.82 -10.98
C CYS A 130 8.47 -15.33 -11.08
N PRO A 131 8.59 -16.13 -10.01
CA PRO A 131 8.39 -17.58 -10.07
C PRO A 131 6.99 -18.01 -10.56
N ILE A 132 6.00 -17.12 -10.41
CA ILE A 132 4.60 -17.40 -10.74
C ILE A 132 4.20 -17.00 -12.17
N SER A 133 5.13 -16.43 -12.96
CA SER A 133 4.84 -15.96 -14.32
C SER A 133 6.09 -15.87 -15.17
N ASP A 134 6.00 -16.33 -16.43
CA ASP A 134 7.06 -16.19 -17.43
C ASP A 134 7.19 -14.77 -18.01
N GLN A 135 6.29 -13.86 -17.62
CA GLN A 135 6.36 -12.47 -18.06
C GLN A 135 7.51 -11.72 -17.38
N LYS A 136 8.06 -10.74 -18.10
CA LYS A 136 8.99 -9.78 -17.52
C LYS A 136 8.22 -8.69 -16.79
N PHE A 137 8.68 -8.37 -15.58
CA PHE A 137 8.15 -7.30 -14.76
C PHE A 137 9.27 -6.33 -14.39
N HIS A 138 8.88 -5.27 -13.72
CA HIS A 138 9.79 -4.31 -13.14
C HIS A 138 9.58 -4.26 -11.62
N GLU A 139 10.60 -3.75 -10.96
CA GLU A 139 10.59 -3.36 -9.57
C GLU A 139 11.17 -1.96 -9.42
N VAL A 140 10.57 -1.18 -8.53
CA VAL A 140 11.09 0.10 -8.07
C VAL A 140 11.43 -0.03 -6.59
N GLU A 141 12.65 0.35 -6.23
CA GLU A 141 13.12 0.46 -4.85
C GLU A 141 13.46 1.90 -4.55
N LEU A 142 12.87 2.44 -3.46
CA LEU A 142 13.21 3.74 -2.89
C LEU A 142 13.96 3.51 -1.58
N LEU A 143 15.19 4.00 -1.53
CA LEU A 143 16.02 3.96 -0.32
C LEU A 143 15.82 5.24 0.47
N PHE A 144 15.38 5.09 1.71
CA PHE A 144 15.18 6.18 2.64
C PHE A 144 16.18 6.11 3.80
N ARG A 145 16.57 7.28 4.28
CA ARG A 145 17.27 7.46 5.55
C ARG A 145 16.33 8.03 6.59
N SER A 146 16.31 7.41 7.76
CA SER A 146 15.51 7.89 8.87
C SER A 146 16.09 9.15 9.49
N SER A 147 15.26 10.18 9.64
CA SER A 147 15.64 11.42 10.35
C SER A 147 15.81 11.24 11.86
N ARG A 148 15.23 10.18 12.46
CA ARG A 148 15.30 9.93 13.91
C ARG A 148 16.60 9.25 14.32
N ASN A 149 17.09 8.29 13.54
CA ASN A 149 18.22 7.45 13.93
C ASN A 149 19.25 7.19 12.81
N GLY A 150 19.06 7.76 11.63
CA GLY A 150 19.98 7.63 10.48
C GLY A 150 19.96 6.26 9.78
N LYS A 151 19.14 5.31 10.25
CA LYS A 151 19.03 3.96 9.67
C LYS A 151 18.40 4.00 8.27
N LEU A 152 18.75 3.01 7.47
CA LEU A 152 18.23 2.86 6.12
C LEU A 152 16.98 1.99 6.11
N HIS A 153 16.02 2.41 5.30
CA HIS A 153 14.76 1.71 5.05
C HIS A 153 14.51 1.66 3.54
N ARG A 154 14.02 0.53 3.05
CA ARG A 154 13.70 0.34 1.63
C ARG A 154 12.20 0.20 1.47
N PHE A 155 11.61 1.05 0.66
CA PHE A 155 10.30 0.79 0.07
C PHE A 155 10.51 0.09 -1.26
N ILE A 156 9.85 -1.04 -1.47
CA ILE A 156 9.98 -1.83 -2.68
C ILE A 156 8.58 -2.08 -3.22
N VAL A 157 8.35 -1.76 -4.50
CA VAL A 157 7.17 -2.18 -5.25
C VAL A 157 7.61 -2.93 -6.50
N GLY A 158 7.15 -4.17 -6.68
CA GLY A 158 7.55 -5.01 -7.80
C GLY A 158 6.43 -5.91 -8.30
N GLY A 159 6.73 -6.66 -9.37
CA GLY A 159 5.73 -7.41 -10.11
C GLY A 159 4.82 -6.51 -10.94
N VAL A 160 5.32 -5.33 -11.34
CA VAL A 160 4.57 -4.31 -12.10
C VAL A 160 5.13 -4.18 -13.50
N ASN A 161 4.26 -4.03 -14.50
CA ASN A 161 4.70 -3.68 -15.84
C ASN A 161 4.64 -2.17 -16.04
N LEU A 162 5.76 -1.46 -15.78
CA LEU A 162 5.82 0.01 -15.84
C LEU A 162 5.44 0.56 -17.22
N GLN A 163 5.78 -0.17 -18.29
CA GLN A 163 5.44 0.19 -19.67
C GLN A 163 3.95 0.07 -20.00
N HIS A 164 3.19 -0.69 -19.21
CA HIS A 164 1.74 -0.86 -19.38
C HIS A 164 0.92 -0.10 -18.34
N LEU A 165 1.56 0.74 -17.52
CA LEU A 165 0.83 1.60 -16.61
C LEU A 165 -0.07 2.59 -17.39
N PRO A 166 -1.23 2.95 -16.84
CA PRO A 166 -2.08 4.00 -17.39
C PRO A 166 -1.28 5.29 -17.60
N GLN A 167 -1.47 5.95 -18.74
CA GLN A 167 -0.91 7.27 -18.99
C GLN A 167 -1.95 8.31 -18.59
N LEU A 168 -1.63 9.12 -17.58
CA LEU A 168 -2.60 9.98 -16.90
C LEU A 168 -1.97 11.32 -16.53
N PRO A 169 -2.73 12.42 -16.54
CA PRO A 169 -2.27 13.66 -15.95
C PRO A 169 -2.32 13.54 -14.42
N VAL A 170 -1.49 14.31 -13.73
CA VAL A 170 -1.29 14.21 -12.27
C VAL A 170 -2.61 14.34 -11.51
N GLU A 171 -3.51 15.23 -11.91
CA GLU A 171 -4.83 15.40 -11.28
C GLU A 171 -5.72 14.14 -11.32
N ASN A 172 -5.38 13.16 -12.14
CA ASN A 172 -6.08 11.88 -12.27
C ASN A 172 -5.29 10.70 -11.68
N TYR A 173 -4.27 10.93 -10.85
CA TYR A 173 -3.40 9.87 -10.33
C TYR A 173 -4.18 8.70 -9.70
N ALA A 174 -5.32 8.96 -9.05
CA ALA A 174 -6.15 7.93 -8.41
C ALA A 174 -6.72 6.88 -9.39
N ARG A 175 -6.61 7.10 -10.71
CA ARG A 175 -6.97 6.15 -11.77
C ARG A 175 -5.78 5.29 -12.23
N GLY A 176 -4.60 5.48 -11.64
CA GLY A 176 -3.42 4.67 -11.88
C GLY A 176 -3.54 3.26 -11.31
N LEU A 177 -2.45 2.50 -11.37
CA LEU A 177 -2.34 1.23 -10.67
C LEU A 177 -2.36 1.49 -9.16
N TYR A 178 -3.47 1.15 -8.51
CA TYR A 178 -3.70 1.43 -7.10
C TYR A 178 -3.79 0.14 -6.29
N MET A 179 -2.74 -0.15 -5.54
CA MET A 179 -2.52 -1.43 -4.89
C MET A 179 -2.21 -1.25 -3.40
N PRO A 180 -2.63 -2.17 -2.53
CA PRO A 180 -2.23 -2.15 -1.12
C PRO A 180 -0.78 -2.59 -0.94
N MET A 181 -0.24 -2.37 0.27
CA MET A 181 0.97 -3.04 0.75
C MET A 181 0.71 -4.54 0.91
N GLY A 182 1.71 -5.39 0.62
CA GLY A 182 1.62 -6.84 0.79
C GLY A 182 2.24 -7.63 -0.36
N ILE A 183 2.05 -8.95 -0.36
CA ILE A 183 2.55 -9.89 -1.36
C ILE A 183 1.35 -10.63 -1.94
N GLY A 184 1.22 -10.67 -3.27
CA GLY A 184 0.13 -11.37 -3.94
C GLY A 184 -1.23 -10.88 -3.45
N VAL A 185 -1.47 -9.57 -3.57
CA VAL A 185 -2.68 -8.89 -3.10
C VAL A 185 -3.54 -8.43 -4.27
N SER A 186 -4.86 -8.31 -4.04
CA SER A 186 -5.78 -7.69 -4.98
C SER A 186 -5.67 -6.16 -4.95
N PRO A 187 -5.95 -5.47 -6.07
CA PRO A 187 -6.14 -4.03 -6.09
C PRO A 187 -7.26 -3.60 -5.13
N PHE A 188 -7.23 -2.34 -4.70
CA PHE A 188 -8.28 -1.78 -3.83
C PHE A 188 -9.68 -1.79 -4.48
N TYR A 189 -9.73 -1.79 -5.82
CA TYR A 189 -10.96 -1.81 -6.59
C TYR A 189 -10.89 -2.93 -7.62
N GLN A 190 -11.70 -3.96 -7.45
CA GLN A 190 -11.80 -5.11 -8.35
C GLN A 190 -13.22 -5.66 -8.29
N SER A 191 -13.77 -6.11 -9.42
CA SER A 191 -15.05 -6.84 -9.40
C SER A 191 -14.82 -8.29 -8.94
N TYR A 192 -15.85 -8.95 -8.42
CA TYR A 192 -15.76 -10.36 -8.06
C TYR A 192 -15.37 -11.24 -9.26
N LYS A 193 -15.90 -10.93 -10.45
CA LYS A 193 -15.55 -11.63 -11.69
C LYS A 193 -14.07 -11.46 -12.04
N ASP A 194 -13.51 -10.27 -11.88
CA ASP A 194 -12.09 -10.02 -12.12
C ASP A 194 -11.21 -10.71 -11.08
N LEU A 195 -11.68 -10.81 -9.83
CA LEU A 195 -11.00 -11.57 -8.76
C LEU A 195 -10.93 -13.06 -9.08
N GLU A 196 -12.00 -13.64 -9.64
CA GLU A 196 -11.99 -15.05 -10.08
C GLU A 196 -11.01 -15.28 -11.24
N LEU A 197 -10.85 -14.31 -12.13
CA LEU A 197 -9.94 -14.40 -13.27
C LEU A 197 -8.47 -14.15 -12.88
N ALA A 198 -8.23 -13.30 -11.89
CA ALA A 198 -6.92 -12.91 -11.41
C ALA A 198 -6.85 -12.98 -9.88
N PRO A 199 -6.82 -14.20 -9.30
CA PRO A 199 -6.78 -14.37 -7.86
C PRO A 199 -5.43 -13.89 -7.30
N PRO A 200 -5.39 -13.41 -6.04
CA PRO A 200 -4.18 -12.88 -5.43
C PRO A 200 -3.02 -13.89 -5.41
N SER A 201 -3.33 -15.20 -5.33
CA SER A 201 -2.35 -16.29 -5.39
C SER A 201 -1.54 -16.37 -6.70
N HIS A 202 -2.02 -15.74 -7.77
CA HIS A 202 -1.34 -15.67 -9.07
C HIS A 202 -0.83 -14.26 -9.39
N SER A 203 -0.95 -13.31 -8.44
CA SER A 203 -0.50 -11.94 -8.64
C SER A 203 1.00 -11.82 -8.40
N PRO A 204 1.80 -11.36 -9.37
CA PRO A 204 3.25 -11.19 -9.19
C PRO A 204 3.57 -9.98 -8.31
N TYR A 205 2.55 -9.16 -8.03
CA TYR A 205 2.70 -7.91 -7.32
C TYR A 205 3.14 -8.12 -5.87
N TYR A 206 4.08 -7.29 -5.43
CA TYR A 206 4.39 -7.09 -4.03
C TYR A 206 4.76 -5.63 -3.76
N SER A 207 4.44 -5.15 -2.56
CA SER A 207 4.87 -3.85 -2.06
C SER A 207 5.19 -3.94 -0.57
N LEU A 208 6.43 -3.61 -0.19
CA LEU A 208 7.01 -3.89 1.11
C LEU A 208 7.84 -2.71 1.63
N LEU A 209 7.87 -2.56 2.96
CA LEU A 209 8.87 -1.75 3.65
C LEU A 209 9.82 -2.71 4.39
N LEU A 210 11.12 -2.53 4.18
CA LEU A 210 12.17 -3.32 4.81
C LEU A 210 13.14 -2.44 5.59
N ASP A 211 13.69 -2.96 6.67
CA ASP A 211 14.84 -2.36 7.35
C ASP A 211 16.18 -2.72 6.68
N GLU A 212 17.27 -2.24 7.27
CA GLU A 212 18.66 -2.51 6.86
C GLU A 212 19.05 -4.00 6.92
N ASN A 213 18.25 -4.85 7.56
CA ASN A 213 18.49 -6.29 7.71
C ASN A 213 17.46 -7.14 6.93
N ASP A 214 16.81 -6.57 5.91
CA ASP A 214 15.75 -7.20 5.12
C ASP A 214 14.55 -7.68 5.97
N ARG A 215 14.32 -7.08 7.14
CA ARG A 215 13.14 -7.41 7.95
C ARG A 215 11.98 -6.53 7.55
N TRP A 216 10.84 -7.16 7.35
CA TRP A 216 9.58 -6.50 7.08
C TRP A 216 9.23 -5.52 8.19
N ILE A 217 8.87 -4.31 7.80
CA ILE A 217 8.30 -3.28 8.66
C ILE A 217 6.80 -3.29 8.43
N ASN A 218 6.03 -3.36 9.52
CA ASN A 218 4.59 -3.35 9.45
C ASN A 218 4.12 -2.01 8.87
N HIS A 219 3.41 -2.05 7.74
CA HIS A 219 2.98 -0.84 7.05
C HIS A 219 1.99 0.00 7.86
N HIS A 220 1.32 -0.61 8.84
CA HIS A 220 0.52 0.12 9.83
C HIS A 220 1.37 0.98 10.76
N GLU A 221 2.59 0.56 11.13
CA GLU A 221 3.50 1.39 11.95
C GLU A 221 3.95 2.64 11.19
N VAL A 222 4.15 2.53 9.87
CA VAL A 222 4.56 3.66 9.03
C VAL A 222 3.34 4.35 8.40
N ALA A 223 2.11 3.93 8.69
CA ALA A 223 0.88 4.48 8.13
C ALA A 223 0.94 4.66 6.59
N ILE A 224 1.40 3.63 5.86
CA ILE A 224 1.39 3.58 4.39
C ILE A 224 0.43 2.47 3.94
N ASP A 225 -0.67 2.83 3.28
CA ASP A 225 -1.67 1.83 2.84
C ASP A 225 -1.25 1.15 1.53
N GLY A 226 -0.52 1.87 0.67
CA GLY A 226 0.05 1.32 -0.56
C GLY A 226 0.41 2.37 -1.60
N PRO A 227 1.03 1.94 -2.71
CA PRO A 227 1.40 2.85 -3.79
C PRO A 227 0.27 3.09 -4.80
N ILE A 228 0.36 4.22 -5.49
CA ILE A 228 -0.29 4.46 -6.78
C ILE A 228 0.79 4.68 -7.82
N LEU A 229 0.67 4.05 -8.99
CA LEU A 229 1.60 4.26 -10.10
C LEU A 229 0.88 4.63 -11.40
N HIS A 230 1.39 5.61 -12.13
CA HIS A 230 0.97 5.90 -13.51
C HIS A 230 2.12 6.51 -14.31
N ARG A 231 1.99 6.50 -15.64
CA ARG A 231 2.88 7.24 -16.54
C ARG A 231 2.37 8.66 -16.73
N ASP A 232 3.29 9.60 -16.96
CA ASP A 232 2.94 11.00 -17.22
C ASP A 232 2.15 11.17 -18.52
N ALA A 233 1.16 12.06 -18.51
CA ALA A 233 0.29 12.34 -19.67
C ALA A 233 1.05 12.78 -20.92
N SER A 234 2.14 13.53 -20.75
CA SER A 234 2.91 14.14 -21.82
C SER A 234 4.13 13.32 -22.22
N ASN A 235 4.69 12.53 -21.30
CA ASN A 235 5.85 11.68 -21.56
C ASN A 235 5.70 10.29 -20.93
N SER A 236 5.50 9.26 -21.76
CA SER A 236 5.35 7.88 -21.29
C SER A 236 6.60 7.28 -20.64
N ASN A 237 7.77 7.92 -20.76
CA ASN A 237 8.97 7.47 -20.05
C ASN A 237 9.01 7.97 -18.61
N ILE A 238 8.17 8.91 -18.22
CA ILE A 238 8.09 9.41 -16.86
C ILE A 238 7.05 8.60 -16.09
N VAL A 239 7.42 8.10 -14.92
CA VAL A 239 6.54 7.40 -13.98
C VAL A 239 6.39 8.22 -12.71
N HIS A 240 5.14 8.33 -12.27
CA HIS A 240 4.77 8.88 -10.98
C HIS A 240 4.44 7.74 -10.02
N LEU A 241 5.01 7.80 -8.81
CA LEU A 241 4.77 6.90 -7.70
C LEU A 241 4.32 7.71 -6.50
N TYR A 242 3.13 7.41 -6.00
CA TYR A 242 2.53 8.07 -4.84
C TYR A 242 2.49 7.08 -3.69
N LEU A 243 2.89 7.49 -2.48
CA LEU A 243 2.67 6.73 -1.25
C LEU A 243 1.45 7.27 -0.52
N MET A 244 0.44 6.43 -0.37
CA MET A 244 -0.82 6.80 0.27
C MET A 244 -0.76 6.53 1.77
N SER A 245 -1.28 7.46 2.57
CA SER A 245 -1.32 7.32 4.03
C SER A 245 -2.26 6.22 4.48
N TYR A 246 -2.25 5.93 5.78
CA TYR A 246 -3.20 5.04 6.45
C TYR A 246 -4.62 5.30 5.94
N GLU A 247 -5.28 4.22 5.54
CA GLU A 247 -6.65 4.29 5.06
C GLU A 247 -6.86 5.21 3.84
N ARG A 248 -5.79 5.56 3.13
CA ARG A 248 -5.76 6.44 1.95
C ARG A 248 -6.30 7.84 2.25
N GLN A 249 -6.10 8.30 3.47
CA GLN A 249 -6.63 9.58 3.92
C GLN A 249 -5.90 10.76 3.28
N SER A 250 -4.63 10.61 2.91
CA SER A 250 -3.81 11.66 2.30
C SER A 250 -2.65 11.09 1.49
N LEU A 251 -1.93 11.97 0.79
CA LEU A 251 -0.65 11.69 0.16
C LEU A 251 0.51 11.89 1.15
N VAL A 252 1.44 10.93 1.23
CA VAL A 252 2.66 11.02 2.07
C VAL A 252 3.88 11.45 1.25
N GLY A 253 3.94 11.02 -0.02
CA GLY A 253 5.00 11.40 -0.92
C GLY A 253 4.64 11.11 -2.36
N HIS A 254 5.08 12.01 -3.24
CA HIS A 254 5.03 11.87 -4.68
C HIS A 254 6.44 11.85 -5.23
N PHE A 255 6.76 10.81 -5.96
CA PHE A 255 8.07 10.55 -6.51
C PHE A 255 7.97 10.37 -8.02
N VAL A 256 8.86 11.03 -8.75
CA VAL A 256 8.86 11.05 -10.21
C VAL A 256 10.23 10.60 -10.71
N PHE A 257 10.25 9.61 -11.59
CA PHE A 257 11.48 9.05 -12.17
C PHE A 257 11.30 8.70 -13.65
N SER A 258 12.41 8.58 -14.37
CA SER A 258 12.44 8.22 -15.80
C SER A 258 12.73 6.74 -16.01
N LEU A 259 12.12 6.16 -17.04
CA LEU A 259 12.37 4.82 -17.54
C LEU A 259 13.47 4.76 -18.62
N GLU A 260 14.00 5.89 -19.07
CA GLU A 260 15.01 5.93 -20.18
C GLU A 260 16.33 5.22 -19.83
N THR A 261 16.57 5.00 -18.54
CA THR A 261 17.73 4.30 -17.99
C THR A 261 17.58 2.77 -17.94
N LEU A 262 16.48 2.20 -18.46
CA LEU A 262 16.19 0.75 -18.52
C LEU A 262 16.12 0.19 -19.94
#